data_AF-A0A2M7JXA3-F1
#
_entry.id   AF-A0A2M7JXA3-F1
#
_cell.length_a   1.000
_cell.length_b   1.000
_cell.length_c   1.000
_cell.angle_alpha   90.00
_cell.angle_beta   90.00
_cell.angle_gamma   90.00
#
_symmetry.space_group_name_H-M   'P 1'
#
loop_
_entity.id
_entity.type
_entity.pdbx_description
1 polymer ?
#
loop_
_entity_poly.entity_id
_entity_poly.type
_entity_poly.pdbx_seq_one_letter_code
_entity_poly.pdbx_strand_id
1 'polypeptide(L)'
;MARQRKINLQELKVLSNKGMSGVEIAETLGVSKGAVSKNLKSLTKAISQDIVLRQAQRINDKQLSAMSRLEKMAGDIDHELEAINKELEESPKGGKTELRELKIKFNAEGRKQINSHLDLAKALYDITEVRKFQETVIEVIGEVNVEARDEILRRLKERRALGSVFRRSESGI
;
A
#
# COMPACT_ATOMS: atom_id res chain seq x y z
N MET A 1 -30.05 24.10 32.02
CA MET A 1 -29.10 23.11 31.45
C MET A 1 -28.77 23.51 30.02
N ALA A 2 -27.53 23.90 29.73
CA ALA A 2 -27.14 24.36 28.40
C ALA A 2 -26.98 23.17 27.44
N ARG A 3 -27.70 23.19 26.30
CA ARG A 3 -27.57 22.23 25.20
C ARG A 3 -26.11 22.16 24.74
N GLN A 4 -25.48 20.99 24.83
CA GLN A 4 -24.19 20.75 24.17
C GLN A 4 -24.36 20.96 22.66
N ARG A 5 -23.77 22.04 22.11
CA ARG A 5 -23.63 22.21 20.67
C ARG A 5 -22.77 21.06 20.13
N LYS A 6 -23.26 20.37 19.11
CA LYS A 6 -22.53 19.31 18.41
C LYS A 6 -21.31 19.94 17.72
N ILE A 7 -20.10 19.51 18.07
CA ILE A 7 -18.86 20.07 17.54
C ILE A 7 -18.77 19.78 16.03
N ASN A 8 -18.54 20.83 15.23
CA ASN A 8 -18.22 20.71 13.82
C ASN A 8 -16.77 20.27 13.66
N LEU A 9 -16.57 19.02 13.22
CA LEU A 9 -15.25 18.41 13.07
C LEU A 9 -14.38 19.08 11.99
N GLN A 10 -14.99 19.73 10.98
CA GLN A 10 -14.23 20.44 9.94
C GLN A 10 -13.66 21.75 10.46
N GLU A 11 -14.45 22.54 11.17
CA GLU A 11 -13.97 23.77 11.82
C GLU A 11 -12.92 23.47 12.88
N LEU A 12 -13.11 22.41 13.67
CA LEU A 12 -12.12 21.96 14.66
C LEU A 12 -10.75 21.69 14.00
N LYS A 13 -10.75 21.02 12.84
CA LYS A 13 -9.54 20.74 12.08
C LYS A 13 -8.87 22.01 11.54
N VAL A 14 -9.67 22.95 11.01
CA VAL A 14 -9.15 24.23 10.49
C VAL A 14 -8.52 25.06 11.59
N LEU A 15 -9.17 25.17 12.75
CA LEU A 15 -8.68 25.96 13.89
C LEU A 15 -7.42 25.32 14.51
N SER A 16 -7.39 24.00 14.63
CA SER A 16 -6.19 23.26 15.06
C SER A 16 -5.02 23.47 14.10
N ASN A 17 -5.27 23.44 12.79
CA ASN A 17 -4.23 23.66 11.78
C ASN A 17 -3.71 25.11 11.74
N LYS A 18 -4.47 26.07 12.26
CA LYS A 18 -4.04 27.46 12.44
C LYS A 18 -3.15 27.66 13.68
N GLY A 19 -2.87 26.60 14.44
CA GLY A 19 -2.03 26.65 15.64
C GLY A 19 -2.75 27.17 16.89
N MET A 20 -4.07 27.26 16.87
CA MET A 20 -4.84 27.75 18.01
C MET A 20 -4.80 26.74 19.16
N SER A 21 -4.68 27.24 20.39
CA SER A 21 -4.71 26.43 21.60
C SER A 21 -6.10 25.83 21.84
N GLY A 22 -6.17 24.71 22.55
CA GLY A 22 -7.46 24.08 22.90
C GLY A 22 -8.41 24.98 23.71
N VAL A 23 -7.89 26.06 24.31
CA VAL A 23 -8.66 27.10 25.01
C VAL A 23 -9.33 28.03 24.01
N GLU A 24 -8.56 28.58 23.07
CA GLU A 24 -9.07 29.48 22.04
C GLU A 24 -10.06 28.77 21.12
N ILE A 25 -9.82 27.48 20.82
CA ILE A 25 -10.74 26.64 20.05
C ILE A 25 -12.06 26.43 20.81
N ALA A 26 -11.99 26.19 22.12
CA ALA A 26 -13.18 26.00 22.96
C ALA A 26 -14.03 27.27 23.03
N GLU A 27 -13.39 28.43 23.14
CA GLU A 27 -14.04 29.74 23.12
C GLU A 27 -14.66 30.06 21.76
N THR A 28 -13.91 29.83 20.67
CA THR A 28 -14.36 30.07 19.30
C THR A 28 -15.57 29.19 18.93
N LEU A 29 -15.57 27.93 19.38
CA LEU A 29 -16.64 26.97 19.08
C LEU A 29 -17.77 26.98 20.13
N GLY A 30 -17.63 27.72 21.22
CA GLY A 30 -18.61 27.77 22.32
C GLY A 30 -18.83 26.42 23.00
N VAL A 31 -17.77 25.64 23.18
CA VAL A 31 -17.79 24.28 23.77
C VAL A 31 -16.77 24.15 24.90
N SER A 32 -16.85 23.08 25.69
CA SER A 32 -15.89 22.87 26.77
C SER A 32 -14.52 22.41 26.24
N LYS A 33 -13.44 22.78 26.95
CA LYS A 33 -12.07 22.31 26.66
C LYS A 33 -11.99 20.77 26.61
N GLY A 34 -12.71 20.08 27.48
CA GLY A 34 -12.80 18.62 27.48
C GLY A 34 -13.46 18.06 26.22
N ALA A 35 -14.49 18.74 25.69
CA ALA A 35 -15.12 18.36 24.44
C ALA A 35 -14.19 18.57 23.23
N VAL A 36 -13.42 19.68 23.21
CA VAL A 36 -12.38 19.93 22.21
C VAL A 36 -11.33 18.81 22.25
N SER A 37 -10.75 18.53 23.42
CA SER A 37 -9.71 17.51 23.58
C SER A 37 -10.17 16.11 23.15
N LYS A 38 -11.38 15.71 23.54
CA LYS A 38 -11.96 14.42 23.15
C LYS A 38 -12.18 14.31 21.64
N ASN A 39 -12.72 15.36 21.01
CA ASN A 39 -12.97 15.36 19.57
C ASN A 39 -11.68 15.47 18.75
N LEU A 40 -10.66 16.19 19.23
CA LEU A 40 -9.36 16.25 18.58
C LEU A 40 -8.69 14.87 18.57
N LYS A 41 -8.65 14.18 19.73
CA LYS A 41 -8.14 12.80 19.82
C LYS A 41 -8.87 11.84 18.89
N SER A 42 -10.21 11.93 18.84
CA SER A 42 -11.04 11.10 17.95
C SER A 42 -10.77 11.38 16.47
N LEU A 43 -10.71 12.66 16.09
CA LEU A 43 -10.42 13.10 14.72
C LEU A 43 -9.03 12.66 14.27
N THR A 44 -8.05 12.82 15.13
CA THR A 44 -6.67 12.39 14.93
C THR A 44 -6.54 10.88 14.73
N LYS A 45 -7.23 10.09 15.55
CA LYS A 45 -7.29 8.63 15.40
C LYS A 45 -7.92 8.25 14.05
N ALA A 46 -9.05 8.87 13.70
CA ALA A 46 -9.73 8.63 12.43
C ALA A 46 -8.88 9.01 11.20
N ILE A 47 -8.14 10.12 11.25
CA ILE A 47 -7.24 10.54 10.16
C ILE A 47 -6.06 9.58 10.01
N SER A 48 -5.44 9.17 11.12
CA SER A 48 -4.33 8.22 11.09
C SER A 48 -4.79 6.88 10.51
N GLN A 49 -5.96 6.40 10.95
CA GLN A 49 -6.59 5.19 10.41
C GLN A 49 -6.95 5.32 8.92
N ASP A 50 -7.52 6.43 8.44
CA ASP A 50 -7.87 6.60 7.01
C ASP A 50 -6.63 6.65 6.10
N ILE A 51 -5.57 7.35 6.50
CA ILE A 51 -4.31 7.40 5.73
C ILE A 51 -3.67 6.01 5.63
N VAL A 52 -3.72 5.25 6.71
CA VAL A 52 -3.22 3.88 6.81
C VAL A 52 -4.07 2.93 5.97
N LEU A 53 -5.40 2.96 6.13
CA LEU A 53 -6.34 2.09 5.40
C LEU A 53 -6.29 2.28 3.88
N ARG A 54 -6.16 3.52 3.39
CA ARG A 54 -6.01 3.80 1.95
C ARG A 54 -4.69 3.27 1.38
N GLN A 55 -3.63 3.22 2.17
CA GLN A 55 -2.37 2.60 1.78
C GLN A 55 -2.47 1.06 1.83
N ALA A 56 -3.20 0.53 2.82
CA ALA A 56 -3.44 -0.91 2.95
C ALA A 56 -4.20 -1.46 1.73
N GLN A 57 -5.30 -0.83 1.33
CA GLN A 57 -6.04 -1.22 0.13
C GLN A 57 -5.16 -1.21 -1.12
N ARG A 58 -4.42 -0.12 -1.39
CA ARG A 58 -3.55 -0.01 -2.57
C ARG A 58 -2.44 -1.06 -2.65
N ILE A 59 -1.88 -1.46 -1.52
CA ILE A 59 -0.84 -2.50 -1.48
C ILE A 59 -1.47 -3.89 -1.64
N ASN A 60 -2.62 -4.11 -1.00
CA ASN A 60 -3.36 -5.36 -1.11
C ASN A 60 -3.83 -5.60 -2.56
N ASP A 61 -4.32 -4.56 -3.25
CA ASP A 61 -4.70 -4.64 -4.66
C ASP A 61 -3.52 -5.02 -5.55
N LYS A 62 -2.32 -4.48 -5.27
CA LYS A 62 -1.09 -4.82 -6.00
C LYS A 62 -0.63 -6.24 -5.71
N GLN A 63 -0.75 -6.70 -4.47
CA GLN A 63 -0.40 -8.06 -4.07
C GLN A 63 -1.35 -9.07 -4.72
N LEU A 64 -2.67 -8.83 -4.65
CA LEU A 64 -3.69 -9.64 -5.34
C LEU A 64 -3.42 -9.66 -6.84
N SER A 65 -3.11 -8.52 -7.46
CA SER A 65 -2.76 -8.47 -8.88
C SER A 65 -1.50 -9.27 -9.23
N ALA A 66 -0.47 -9.23 -8.38
CA ALA A 66 0.76 -10.01 -8.60
C ALA A 66 0.51 -11.52 -8.48
N MET A 67 -0.30 -11.95 -7.51
CA MET A 67 -0.70 -13.35 -7.35
C MET A 67 -1.54 -13.84 -8.53
N SER A 68 -2.55 -13.08 -8.95
CA SER A 68 -3.37 -13.46 -10.12
C SER A 68 -2.56 -13.53 -11.42
N ARG A 69 -1.53 -12.68 -11.57
CA ARG A 69 -0.61 -12.76 -12.72
C ARG A 69 0.27 -14.01 -12.67
N LEU A 70 0.72 -14.42 -11.48
CA LEU A 70 1.46 -15.67 -11.28
C LEU A 70 0.61 -16.90 -11.64
N GLU A 71 -0.63 -16.96 -11.15
CA GLU A 71 -1.56 -18.04 -11.45
C GLU A 71 -1.84 -18.13 -12.96
N LYS A 72 -2.10 -16.98 -13.59
CA LYS A 72 -2.30 -16.93 -15.04
C LYS A 72 -1.07 -17.43 -15.81
N MET A 73 0.12 -16.95 -15.44
CA MET A 73 1.36 -17.36 -16.07
C MET A 73 1.63 -18.86 -15.91
N ALA A 74 1.38 -19.42 -14.73
CA ALA A 74 1.50 -20.86 -14.50
C ALA A 74 0.55 -21.63 -15.43
N GLY A 75 -0.71 -21.19 -15.54
CA GLY A 75 -1.67 -21.78 -16.48
C GLY A 75 -1.27 -21.66 -17.95
N ASP A 76 -0.73 -20.51 -18.36
CA ASP A 76 -0.23 -20.30 -19.73
C ASP A 76 0.96 -21.22 -20.04
N ILE A 77 1.89 -21.40 -19.08
CA ILE A 77 3.01 -22.33 -19.19
C ILE A 77 2.51 -23.78 -19.30
N ASP A 78 1.58 -24.19 -18.45
CA ASP A 78 1.04 -25.55 -18.46
C ASP A 78 0.33 -25.85 -19.78
N HIS A 79 -0.47 -24.91 -20.29
CA HIS A 79 -1.16 -25.02 -21.57
C HIS A 79 -0.19 -25.19 -22.75
N GLU A 80 0.87 -24.38 -22.83
CA GLU A 80 1.90 -24.50 -23.87
C GLU A 80 2.71 -25.81 -23.74
N LEU A 81 2.98 -26.26 -22.52
CA LEU A 81 3.63 -27.54 -22.29
C LEU A 81 2.76 -28.72 -22.74
N GLU A 82 1.45 -28.67 -22.52
CA GLU A 82 0.50 -29.66 -23.04
C GLU A 82 0.51 -29.70 -24.57
N ALA A 83 0.51 -28.54 -25.23
CA ALA A 83 0.60 -28.46 -26.69
C ALA A 83 1.89 -29.10 -27.23
N ILE A 84 3.05 -28.77 -26.63
CA ILE A 84 4.34 -29.35 -27.01
C ILE A 84 4.37 -30.86 -26.75
N ASN A 85 3.78 -31.34 -25.65
CA ASN A 85 3.70 -32.77 -25.34
C ASN A 85 2.86 -33.52 -26.37
N LYS A 86 1.72 -32.97 -26.75
CA LYS A 86 0.84 -33.56 -27.76
C LYS A 86 1.54 -33.68 -29.12
N GLU A 87 2.25 -32.63 -29.53
CA GLU A 87 3.01 -32.63 -30.78
C GLU A 87 4.20 -33.62 -30.76
N LEU A 88 4.82 -33.84 -29.59
CA LEU A 88 5.85 -34.86 -29.37
C LEU A 88 5.33 -36.30 -29.50
N GLU A 89 4.08 -36.54 -29.11
CA GLU A 89 3.43 -37.85 -29.23
C GLU A 89 3.10 -38.15 -30.69
N GLU A 90 2.57 -37.17 -31.41
CA GLU A 90 2.10 -37.27 -32.80
C GLU A 90 3.24 -37.22 -33.84
N SER A 91 4.41 -36.68 -33.49
CA SER A 91 5.53 -36.51 -34.45
C SER A 91 6.25 -37.81 -34.84
N PRO A 92 6.65 -37.98 -36.12
CA PRO A 92 7.53 -39.06 -36.55
C PRO A 92 8.95 -38.94 -35.95
N LYS A 93 9.66 -40.06 -35.81
CA LYS A 93 10.93 -40.19 -35.04
C LYS A 93 12.01 -39.12 -35.31
N GLY A 94 12.02 -38.48 -36.49
CA GLY A 94 12.98 -37.44 -36.86
C GLY A 94 12.75 -36.06 -36.21
N GLY A 95 11.50 -35.65 -35.93
CA GLY A 95 11.17 -34.33 -35.36
C GLY A 95 11.17 -34.26 -33.83
N LYS A 96 11.31 -35.41 -33.15
CA LYS A 96 11.20 -35.49 -31.69
C LYS A 96 12.35 -34.84 -30.95
N THR A 97 13.52 -34.70 -31.57
CA THR A 97 14.69 -34.10 -30.92
C THR A 97 14.53 -32.57 -30.79
N GLU A 98 14.11 -31.90 -31.85
CA GLU A 98 13.91 -30.44 -31.87
C GLU A 98 12.76 -30.03 -30.93
N LEU A 99 11.65 -30.77 -30.93
CA LEU A 99 10.53 -30.54 -30.01
C LEU A 99 10.91 -30.79 -28.54
N ARG A 100 11.80 -31.75 -28.26
CA ARG A 100 12.33 -31.97 -26.91
C ARG A 100 13.22 -30.82 -26.47
N GLU A 101 14.08 -30.30 -27.35
CA GLU A 101 14.90 -29.12 -27.06
C GLU A 101 14.04 -27.88 -26.82
N LEU A 102 12.98 -27.69 -27.63
CA LEU A 102 12.01 -26.61 -27.44
C LEU A 102 11.33 -26.71 -26.07
N LYS A 103 10.87 -27.92 -25.68
CA LYS A 103 10.28 -28.17 -24.36
C LYS A 103 11.23 -27.83 -23.21
N ILE A 104 12.51 -28.17 -23.33
CA ILE A 104 13.53 -27.88 -22.30
C ILE A 104 13.75 -26.38 -22.19
N LYS A 105 13.90 -25.68 -23.32
CA LYS A 105 14.06 -24.22 -23.35
C LYS A 105 12.84 -23.50 -22.77
N PHE A 106 11.63 -23.93 -23.15
CA PHE A 106 10.38 -23.37 -22.64
C PHE A 106 10.25 -23.57 -21.12
N ASN A 107 10.54 -24.76 -20.60
CA ASN A 107 10.57 -25.01 -19.16
C ASN A 107 11.59 -24.12 -18.43
N ALA A 108 12.78 -23.94 -18.99
CA ALA A 108 13.81 -23.12 -18.39
C ALA A 108 13.36 -21.64 -18.29
N GLU A 109 12.76 -21.11 -19.36
CA GLU A 109 12.23 -19.75 -19.37
C GLU A 109 11.01 -19.61 -18.44
N GLY A 110 10.09 -20.58 -18.44
CA GLY A 110 8.95 -20.60 -17.53
C GLY A 110 9.38 -20.55 -16.05
N ARG A 111 10.39 -21.34 -15.66
CA ARG A 111 10.97 -21.28 -14.31
C ARG A 111 11.57 -19.91 -13.98
N LYS A 112 12.26 -19.29 -14.95
CA LYS A 112 12.85 -17.96 -14.78
C LYS A 112 11.78 -16.89 -14.57
N GLN A 113 10.68 -16.96 -15.31
CA GLN A 113 9.57 -16.03 -15.15
C GLN A 113 8.86 -16.23 -13.79
N ILE A 114 8.57 -17.48 -13.41
CA ILE A 114 7.99 -17.80 -12.08
C ILE A 114 8.86 -17.25 -10.94
N ASN A 115 10.18 -17.45 -11.00
CA ASN A 115 11.10 -16.94 -9.98
C ASN A 115 11.10 -15.41 -9.92
N SER A 116 11.12 -14.74 -11.07
CA SER A 116 11.09 -13.27 -11.13
C SER A 116 9.80 -12.70 -10.51
N HIS A 117 8.66 -13.36 -10.77
CA HIS A 117 7.38 -12.97 -10.19
C HIS A 117 7.25 -13.33 -8.71
N LEU A 118 7.89 -14.42 -8.25
CA LEU A 118 7.99 -14.77 -6.84
C LEU A 118 8.82 -13.72 -6.07
N ASP A 119 9.91 -13.23 -6.65
CA ASP A 119 10.72 -12.17 -6.05
C ASP A 119 9.94 -10.85 -5.96
N LEU A 120 9.15 -10.53 -6.98
CA LEU A 120 8.20 -9.41 -6.93
C LEU A 120 7.17 -9.59 -5.79
N ALA A 121 6.62 -10.80 -5.65
CA ALA A 121 5.66 -11.12 -4.60
C ALA A 121 6.28 -10.98 -3.19
N LYS A 122 7.50 -11.48 -2.99
CA LYS A 122 8.26 -11.30 -1.74
C LYS A 122 8.49 -9.82 -1.44
N ALA A 123 8.93 -9.04 -2.42
CA ALA A 123 9.12 -7.60 -2.24
C ALA A 123 7.81 -6.89 -1.85
N LEU A 124 6.66 -7.30 -2.40
CA LEU A 124 5.34 -6.78 -2.01
C LEU A 124 4.93 -7.20 -0.59
N TYR A 125 5.28 -8.42 -0.18
CA TYR A 125 5.06 -8.91 1.17
C TYR A 125 5.93 -8.15 2.20
N ASP A 126 7.22 -7.95 1.91
CA ASP A 126 8.12 -7.18 2.77
C ASP A 126 7.63 -5.74 2.95
N ILE A 127 7.12 -5.12 1.89
CA ILE A 127 6.46 -3.80 1.97
C ILE A 127 5.24 -3.83 2.91
N THR A 128 4.52 -4.95 2.97
CA THR A 128 3.36 -5.10 3.87
C THR A 128 3.79 -5.21 5.33
N GLU A 129 4.87 -5.93 5.62
CA GLU A 129 5.43 -6.01 6.98
C GLU A 129 6.04 -4.69 7.44
N VAL A 130 6.79 -4.01 6.57
CA VAL A 130 7.30 -2.64 6.83
C VAL A 130 6.14 -1.68 7.10
N ARG A 131 4.99 -1.86 6.43
CA ARG A 131 3.80 -1.05 6.67
C ARG A 131 3.22 -1.29 8.05
N LYS A 132 3.01 -2.55 8.45
CA LYS A 132 2.51 -2.88 9.81
C LYS A 132 3.39 -2.27 10.89
N PHE A 133 4.71 -2.36 10.70
CA PHE A 133 5.66 -1.69 11.59
C PHE A 133 5.45 -0.18 11.63
N GLN A 134 5.32 0.49 10.48
CA GLN A 134 5.05 1.94 10.42
C GLN A 134 3.72 2.32 11.09
N GLU A 135 2.67 1.50 10.93
CA GLU A 135 1.38 1.69 11.59
C GLU A 135 1.55 1.68 13.11
N THR A 136 2.18 0.64 13.66
CA THR A 136 2.46 0.53 15.09
C THR A 136 3.30 1.70 15.60
N VAL A 137 4.36 2.09 14.88
CA VAL A 137 5.20 3.22 15.29
C VAL A 137 4.42 4.53 15.33
N ILE A 138 3.62 4.82 14.30
CA ILE A 138 2.82 6.05 14.23
C ILE A 138 1.74 6.08 15.33
N GLU A 139 1.12 4.94 15.62
CA GLU A 139 0.14 4.80 16.70
C GLU A 139 0.79 5.08 18.06
N VAL A 140 1.88 4.38 18.39
CA VAL A 140 2.62 4.55 19.65
C VAL A 140 3.11 5.99 19.83
N ILE A 141 3.67 6.62 18.78
CA ILE A 141 4.08 8.03 18.86
C ILE A 141 2.86 8.91 19.07
N GLY A 142 1.73 8.64 18.40
CA GLY A 142 0.50 9.38 18.58
C GLY A 142 -0.10 9.30 19.98
N GLU A 143 0.14 8.21 20.70
CA GLU A 143 -0.27 8.04 22.10
C GLU A 143 0.59 8.85 23.06
N VAL A 144 1.90 8.96 22.79
CA VAL A 144 2.87 9.68 23.64
C VAL A 144 2.92 11.18 23.32
N ASN A 145 3.01 11.54 22.05
CA ASN A 145 3.15 12.92 21.58
C ASN A 145 2.53 13.12 20.17
N VAL A 146 1.37 13.76 20.16
CA VAL A 146 0.58 14.04 18.95
C VAL A 146 1.33 14.99 17.99
N GLU A 147 2.00 16.02 18.51
CA GLU A 147 2.73 17.01 17.70
C GLU A 147 3.94 16.40 17.01
N ALA A 148 4.68 15.54 17.73
CA ALA A 148 5.80 14.80 17.17
C ALA A 148 5.35 13.85 16.04
N ARG A 149 4.22 13.16 16.22
CA ARG A 149 3.63 12.33 15.15
C ARG A 149 3.28 13.17 13.93
N ASP A 150 2.63 14.31 14.12
CA ASP A 150 2.18 15.14 13.01
C ASP A 150 3.34 15.77 12.24
N GLU A 151 4.40 16.18 12.94
CA GLU A 151 5.64 16.64 12.32
C GLU A 151 6.36 15.52 11.54
N ILE A 152 6.40 14.31 12.09
CA ILE A 152 6.94 13.13 11.38
C ILE A 152 6.12 12.84 10.12
N LEU A 153 4.79 12.84 10.22
CA LEU A 153 3.90 12.64 9.07
C LEU A 153 4.06 13.73 8.01
N ARG A 154 4.22 14.99 8.43
CA ARG A 154 4.48 16.13 7.52
C ARG A 154 5.79 15.92 6.77
N ARG A 155 6.90 15.66 7.47
CA ARG A 155 8.22 15.40 6.85
C ARG A 155 8.21 14.18 5.93
N LEU A 156 7.50 13.11 6.31
CA LEU A 156 7.35 11.92 5.46
C LEU A 156 6.59 12.26 4.17
N LYS A 157 5.52 13.04 4.24
CA LYS A 157 4.77 13.51 3.06
C LYS A 157 5.65 14.38 2.14
N GLU A 158 6.42 15.30 2.71
CA GLU A 158 7.33 16.17 1.95
C GLU A 158 8.42 15.38 1.22
N ARG A 159 9.06 14.43 1.89
CA ARG A 159 10.05 13.54 1.26
C ARG A 159 9.42 12.68 0.14
N ARG A 160 8.19 12.22 0.33
CA ARG A 160 7.47 11.42 -0.68
C ARG A 160 7.06 12.26 -1.90
N ALA A 161 6.64 13.51 -1.68
CA ALA A 161 6.33 14.45 -2.75
C ALA A 161 7.57 14.69 -3.63
N LEU A 162 8.73 14.91 -3.01
CA LEU A 162 10.01 15.06 -3.71
C LEU A 162 10.39 13.79 -4.49
N GLY A 163 10.24 12.60 -3.88
CA GLY A 163 10.49 11.33 -4.57
C GLY A 163 9.53 11.05 -5.74
N SER A 164 8.28 11.52 -5.68
CA SER A 164 7.29 11.38 -6.77
C SER A 164 7.56 12.31 -7.96
N VAL A 165 8.14 13.49 -7.69
CA VAL A 165 8.61 14.43 -8.71
C VAL A 165 9.82 13.82 -9.44
N PHE A 166 10.75 13.24 -8.70
CA PHE A 166 11.95 12.59 -9.26
C PHE A 166 11.61 11.34 -10.10
N ARG A 167 10.63 10.54 -9.66
CA ARG A 167 10.18 9.36 -10.42
C ARG A 167 9.43 9.72 -11.71
N ARG A 168 8.82 10.92 -11.79
CA ARG A 168 8.22 11.45 -13.02
C ARG A 168 9.24 12.00 -14.02
N SER A 169 10.38 12.53 -13.55
CA SER A 169 11.45 12.99 -14.44
C SER A 169 12.25 11.85 -15.09
N GLU A 170 12.27 10.65 -14.48
CA GLU A 170 12.98 9.47 -15.04
C GLU A 170 12.13 8.66 -16.04
N SER A 171 10.80 8.81 -16.05
CA SER A 171 9.90 8.10 -16.99
C SER A 171 9.57 8.90 -18.25
N GLY A 172 10.35 9.96 -18.52
CA GLY A 172 10.12 10.92 -19.61
C GLY A 172 11.25 10.98 -20.65
N ILE A 173 12.04 9.91 -20.80
CA ILE A 173 13.00 9.72 -21.90
C ILE A 173 12.69 8.39 -22.57
#